data_AF-A0A1S2PM56-F1
#
_entry.id   AF-A0A1S2PM56-F1
#
_cell.length_a   1.000
_cell.length_b   1.000
_cell.length_c   1.000
_cell.angle_alpha   90.00
_cell.angle_beta   90.00
_cell.angle_gamma   90.00
#
_symmetry.space_group_name_H-M   'P 1'
#
loop_
_entity.id
_entity.type
_entity.pdbx_description
1 polymer ?
#
loop_
_entity_poly.entity_id
_entity_poly.type
_entity_poly.pdbx_seq_one_letter_code
_entity_poly.pdbx_strand_id
1 'polypeptide(L)'
;MADAPPLDDVRTAPTGPGAAAAAAGRPQGTLFPGSPLVGTFFGSDGPGGTTWHCTGSVMDTATRGIVLTAAHCALSMRGDYVFVPQFVKGAGPDQQPYGIFHIQHVFTDPRYVPDKGSTTTKKPASDLDTAFARVSANQRGQSLQDAVGGGLTFTRAPGYANRNVTVVGYPSYGHNSAGQAVKCTVPTTQLPGFRQMSMTCGGYFGGVSGSPWITDYADNARTGHVIGNLGGYNGGGNDANVDYVSYAPAFGDDAARLLDAAVANQDLRADLPPYQGLRDPLPGGGARWRGAALLASGDYTGDRLGDLLTVWSDGGITLHPGDGKGGFGSERRLLKANSTWTHARTVTGGDFTGDGRADLLVRWSDGEATLYPAVGAAGLGREVRMAPPRSAWQNAVQITSGQFDGGKGASDLLVRWSDGRLTLYTGVGSGTFGPARQLLKANGTWTKAALLSGGSLGASAGFLVRWPDGALDAYSGTSAAGPGTRSRVLGPNGTWTHAQVMTTGDMTADHRADDLIVRWSDGETTLYADTTAKALGTENTLVRSGG
;
A
#
# COMPACT_ATOMS: atom_id res chain seq x y z
N MET A 1 24.36 1.16 -19.51
CA MET A 1 24.14 2.43 -20.24
C MET A 1 22.64 2.58 -20.44
N ALA A 2 21.96 3.60 -19.97
CA ALA A 2 22.29 4.71 -19.08
C ALA A 2 20.95 5.23 -18.53
N ASP A 3 20.94 5.61 -17.25
CA ASP A 3 20.01 6.55 -16.60
C ASP A 3 18.52 6.48 -16.99
N ALA A 4 17.87 5.36 -16.65
CA ALA A 4 16.43 5.39 -16.46
C ALA A 4 16.16 6.13 -15.14
N PRO A 5 15.28 7.16 -15.14
CA PRO A 5 14.87 7.80 -13.90
C PRO A 5 14.26 6.75 -12.95
N PRO A 6 14.42 6.88 -11.62
CA PRO A 6 13.71 6.05 -10.64
C PRO A 6 12.24 5.86 -11.06
N LEU A 7 11.63 4.69 -10.85
CA LEU A 7 10.18 4.54 -11.10
C LEU A 7 9.35 5.44 -10.18
N ASP A 8 9.94 5.88 -9.07
CA ASP A 8 9.47 7.03 -8.31
C ASP A 8 9.25 8.24 -9.20
N ASP A 9 10.04 8.53 -10.24
CA ASP A 9 9.80 9.66 -11.16
C ASP A 9 8.60 9.48 -12.09
N VAL A 10 8.09 8.26 -12.23
CA VAL A 10 6.83 7.96 -12.93
C VAL A 10 5.64 7.96 -11.93
N ARG A 11 5.94 7.90 -10.62
CA ARG A 11 4.99 7.98 -9.49
C ARG A 11 5.10 9.30 -8.70
N THR A 12 6.04 10.20 -9.05
CA THR A 12 6.22 11.52 -8.45
C THR A 12 5.25 12.47 -9.11
N ALA A 13 4.83 13.47 -8.34
CA ALA A 13 4.19 14.64 -8.89
C ALA A 13 5.08 15.22 -10.03
N PRO A 14 4.48 15.66 -11.15
CA PRO A 14 5.25 16.12 -12.30
C PRO A 14 6.20 17.25 -11.91
N THR A 15 7.49 17.06 -12.19
CA THR A 15 8.46 18.15 -12.22
C THR A 15 8.12 19.07 -13.40
N GLY A 16 7.63 20.28 -13.11
CA GLY A 16 7.55 21.35 -14.11
C GLY A 16 8.94 21.72 -14.64
N PRO A 17 9.04 22.27 -15.86
CA PRO A 17 8.44 23.58 -16.12
C PRO A 17 7.63 23.62 -17.43
N GLY A 18 6.37 24.02 -17.28
CA GLY A 18 5.54 24.50 -18.36
C GLY A 18 4.55 25.50 -17.78
N ALA A 19 4.89 26.78 -17.83
CA ALA A 19 3.87 27.81 -17.74
C ALA A 19 2.83 27.54 -18.84
N ALA A 20 1.55 27.51 -18.45
CA ALA A 20 0.37 27.39 -19.31
C ALA A 20 -0.02 25.98 -19.82
N ALA A 21 -0.28 25.00 -18.92
CA ALA A 21 -1.27 23.94 -19.16
C ALA A 21 -1.66 23.21 -17.86
N ALA A 22 -2.81 23.56 -17.24
CA ALA A 22 -3.67 22.65 -16.44
C ALA A 22 -4.81 23.38 -15.69
N ALA A 23 -5.34 24.50 -16.19
CA ALA A 23 -6.45 25.21 -15.52
C ALA A 23 -7.84 24.63 -15.84
N ALA A 24 -7.95 23.58 -16.66
CA ALA A 24 -9.22 22.96 -17.03
C ALA A 24 -9.38 21.57 -16.36
N GLY A 25 -10.39 21.42 -15.50
CA GLY A 25 -10.90 20.10 -15.07
C GLY A 25 -10.60 19.63 -13.64
N ARG A 26 -9.92 20.42 -12.79
CA ARG A 26 -9.67 20.04 -11.38
C ARG A 26 -10.93 20.28 -10.51
N PRO A 27 -11.35 19.33 -9.65
CA PRO A 27 -12.43 19.55 -8.70
C PRO A 27 -12.15 20.78 -7.82
N GLN A 28 -13.19 21.56 -7.55
CA GLN A 28 -13.14 22.74 -6.69
C GLN A 28 -14.13 22.55 -5.54
N GLY A 29 -13.66 22.89 -4.34
CA GLY A 29 -14.49 22.89 -3.15
C GLY A 29 -15.64 23.89 -3.31
N THR A 30 -16.81 23.51 -2.80
CA THR A 30 -17.99 24.36 -2.81
C THR A 30 -18.14 25.01 -1.45
N LEU A 31 -18.23 26.34 -1.41
CA LEU A 31 -18.60 27.06 -0.19
C LEU A 31 -20.08 26.87 0.11
N PHE A 32 -20.42 26.64 1.38
CA PHE A 32 -21.78 26.43 1.83
C PHE A 32 -21.96 26.90 3.29
N PRO A 33 -23.21 27.01 3.80
CA PRO A 33 -23.47 27.52 5.15
C PRO A 33 -22.85 26.73 6.31
N GLY A 34 -22.31 25.54 6.06
CA GLY A 34 -21.73 24.67 7.09
C GLY A 34 -22.69 23.58 7.55
N SER A 35 -22.13 22.66 8.33
CA SER A 35 -22.80 21.47 8.86
C SER A 35 -22.90 21.55 10.38
N PRO A 36 -23.97 21.04 11.01
CA PRO A 36 -24.05 20.94 12.45
C PRO A 36 -22.90 20.11 13.06
N LEU A 37 -22.37 19.15 12.32
CA LEU A 37 -21.35 18.23 12.80
C LEU A 37 -19.92 18.78 12.63
N VAL A 38 -19.74 19.92 11.98
CA VAL A 38 -18.42 20.48 11.66
C VAL A 38 -18.37 21.95 12.08
N GLY A 39 -17.27 22.34 12.70
CA GLY A 39 -17.08 23.68 13.26
C GLY A 39 -15.64 24.14 13.19
N THR A 40 -15.38 25.28 13.81
CA THR A 40 -14.03 25.88 13.91
C THR A 40 -13.75 26.32 15.35
N PHE A 41 -12.49 26.64 15.63
CA PHE A 41 -12.02 26.98 16.96
C PHE A 41 -11.67 28.46 17.08
N PHE A 42 -11.84 28.98 18.30
CA PHE A 42 -11.48 30.35 18.65
C PHE A 42 -10.70 30.35 19.97
N GLY A 43 -9.72 31.25 20.06
CA GLY A 43 -9.08 31.60 21.33
C GLY A 43 -9.91 32.64 22.12
N SER A 44 -9.23 33.42 22.96
CA SER A 44 -9.84 34.41 23.87
C SER A 44 -10.74 35.46 23.19
N ASP A 45 -10.54 35.73 21.90
CA ASP A 45 -11.32 36.72 21.16
C ASP A 45 -12.74 36.24 20.80
N GLY A 46 -13.01 34.94 20.95
CA GLY A 46 -14.33 34.35 20.74
C GLY A 46 -14.86 34.42 19.29
N PRO A 47 -16.11 33.98 19.06
CA PRO A 47 -16.68 33.82 17.72
C PRO A 47 -17.08 35.12 17.00
N GLY A 48 -17.00 36.27 17.69
CA GLY A 48 -17.33 37.57 17.10
C GLY A 48 -16.26 38.14 16.15
N GLY A 49 -15.05 37.57 16.17
CA GLY A 49 -13.88 38.07 15.46
C GLY A 49 -13.57 37.39 14.12
N THR A 50 -12.31 37.53 13.70
CA THR A 50 -11.77 36.99 12.43
C THR A 50 -10.65 35.96 12.66
N THR A 51 -10.50 35.48 13.89
CA THR A 51 -9.38 34.65 14.36
C THR A 51 -9.70 33.15 14.40
N TRP A 52 -10.78 32.73 13.72
CA TRP A 52 -11.06 31.31 13.60
C TRP A 52 -9.91 30.59 12.89
N HIS A 53 -9.55 29.46 13.45
CA HIS A 53 -8.46 28.66 12.95
C HIS A 53 -8.74 27.19 13.24
N CYS A 54 -8.22 26.34 12.37
CA CYS A 54 -8.49 24.91 12.36
C CYS A 54 -9.99 24.59 12.23
N THR A 55 -10.26 23.34 11.92
CA THR A 55 -11.59 22.75 11.81
C THR A 55 -11.68 21.61 12.80
N GLY A 56 -12.85 21.44 13.38
CA GLY A 56 -13.15 20.28 14.20
C GLY A 56 -14.49 19.67 13.83
N SER A 57 -14.73 18.44 14.29
CA SER A 57 -16.00 17.75 14.05
C SER A 57 -16.51 17.00 15.26
N VAL A 58 -17.83 16.93 15.40
CA VAL A 58 -18.52 16.30 16.52
C VAL A 58 -18.45 14.79 16.38
N MET A 59 -17.92 14.09 17.38
CA MET A 59 -17.78 12.65 17.39
C MET A 59 -18.94 11.98 18.14
N ASP A 60 -19.54 10.95 17.54
CA ASP A 60 -20.52 10.09 18.20
C ASP A 60 -19.82 9.19 19.23
N THR A 61 -20.13 9.44 20.50
CA THR A 61 -19.46 8.88 21.67
C THR A 61 -20.39 8.93 22.88
N ALA A 62 -20.21 8.01 23.83
CA ALA A 62 -21.03 7.93 25.03
C ALA A 62 -20.98 9.20 25.92
N THR A 63 -19.89 9.96 25.87
CA THR A 63 -19.71 11.18 26.67
C THR A 63 -20.36 12.42 26.07
N ARG A 64 -20.84 12.34 24.81
CA ARG A 64 -21.57 13.42 24.12
C ARG A 64 -20.85 14.77 23.96
N GLY A 65 -19.54 14.80 24.19
CA GLY A 65 -18.75 16.03 24.28
C GLY A 65 -17.34 15.88 23.70
N ILE A 66 -17.18 15.12 22.61
CA ILE A 66 -15.89 14.89 21.95
C ILE A 66 -15.84 15.56 20.58
N VAL A 67 -14.75 16.27 20.31
CA VAL A 67 -14.44 16.91 19.03
C VAL A 67 -13.17 16.30 18.44
N LEU A 68 -13.19 15.92 17.17
CA LEU A 68 -12.00 15.54 16.38
C LEU A 68 -11.35 16.79 15.78
N THR A 69 -10.01 16.86 15.78
CA THR A 69 -9.21 17.86 15.05
C THR A 69 -7.80 17.32 14.74
N ALA A 70 -6.91 18.15 14.19
CA ALA A 70 -5.50 17.80 13.93
C ALA A 70 -4.62 18.01 15.17
N ALA A 71 -3.60 17.19 15.36
CA ALA A 71 -2.69 17.30 16.50
C ALA A 71 -1.92 18.63 16.47
N HIS A 72 -1.43 19.05 15.30
CA HIS A 72 -0.71 20.33 15.18
C HIS A 72 -1.56 21.56 15.56
N CYS A 73 -2.88 21.47 15.39
CA CYS A 73 -3.83 22.49 15.86
C CYS A 73 -4.01 22.44 17.37
N ALA A 74 -4.19 21.22 17.89
CA ALA A 74 -4.43 20.96 19.31
C ALA A 74 -3.29 21.48 20.21
N LEU A 75 -2.04 21.48 19.74
CA LEU A 75 -0.88 21.94 20.52
C LEU A 75 -0.98 23.40 21.00
N SER A 76 -1.71 24.26 20.27
CA SER A 76 -1.94 25.66 20.63
C SER A 76 -3.26 25.91 21.37
N MET A 77 -4.14 24.90 21.48
CA MET A 77 -5.43 25.03 22.16
C MET A 77 -5.24 24.95 23.68
N ARG A 78 -5.05 26.11 24.32
CA ARG A 78 -4.85 26.24 25.78
C ARG A 78 -5.72 27.37 26.34
N GLY A 79 -6.11 27.27 27.60
CA GLY A 79 -6.93 28.30 28.26
C GLY A 79 -8.34 28.33 27.69
N ASP A 80 -8.83 29.52 27.34
CA ASP A 80 -10.25 29.79 27.04
C ASP A 80 -10.67 29.44 25.60
N TYR A 81 -10.07 28.41 25.01
CA TYR A 81 -10.42 27.98 23.67
C TYR A 81 -11.85 27.44 23.61
N VAL A 82 -12.54 27.74 22.52
CA VAL A 82 -13.91 27.25 22.28
C VAL A 82 -14.01 26.59 20.90
N PHE A 83 -14.86 25.57 20.82
CA PHE A 83 -15.34 24.98 19.58
C PHE A 83 -16.74 25.50 19.27
N VAL A 84 -16.97 25.87 18.00
CA VAL A 84 -18.25 26.43 17.53
C VAL A 84 -18.75 25.63 16.32
N PRO A 85 -19.70 24.70 16.52
CA PRO A 85 -20.29 23.93 15.42
C PRO A 85 -21.21 24.80 14.56
N GLN A 86 -21.19 24.56 13.24
CA GLN A 86 -21.89 25.38 12.24
C GLN A 86 -21.69 26.89 12.47
N PHE A 87 -20.42 27.31 12.56
CA PHE A 87 -20.07 28.71 12.83
C PHE A 87 -20.75 29.67 11.83
N VAL A 88 -21.38 30.70 12.39
CA VAL A 88 -21.97 31.82 11.64
C VAL A 88 -21.21 33.10 11.96
N LYS A 89 -20.56 33.69 10.95
CA LYS A 89 -19.82 34.94 11.11
C LYS A 89 -20.74 36.09 11.53
N GLY A 90 -20.30 36.86 12.53
CA GLY A 90 -21.01 38.04 13.02
C GLY A 90 -22.09 37.74 14.05
N ALA A 91 -22.43 36.47 14.29
CA ALA A 91 -23.29 36.07 15.39
C ALA A 91 -22.48 36.06 16.70
N GLY A 92 -23.00 36.74 17.73
CA GLY A 92 -22.44 36.68 19.08
C GLY A 92 -22.57 35.28 19.70
N PRO A 93 -21.95 35.01 20.87
CA PRO A 93 -22.00 33.71 21.53
C PRO A 93 -23.40 33.10 21.67
N ASP A 94 -24.40 33.91 22.03
CA ASP A 94 -25.80 33.47 22.21
C ASP A 94 -26.59 33.32 20.92
N GLN A 95 -26.05 33.84 19.81
CA GLN A 95 -26.66 33.79 18.49
C GLN A 95 -26.09 32.68 17.61
N GLN A 96 -25.00 32.02 18.04
CA GLN A 96 -24.48 30.84 17.35
C GLN A 96 -25.53 29.71 17.42
N PRO A 97 -25.90 29.06 16.29
CA PRO A 97 -27.05 28.16 16.22
C PRO A 97 -27.04 27.06 17.30
N TYR A 98 -25.86 26.48 17.55
CA TYR A 98 -25.68 25.37 18.49
C TYR A 98 -24.93 25.76 19.77
N GLY A 99 -24.64 27.05 19.93
CA GLY A 99 -23.87 27.58 21.06
C GLY A 99 -22.36 27.39 20.91
N ILE A 100 -21.64 27.70 21.99
CA ILE A 100 -20.18 27.58 22.06
C ILE A 100 -19.80 26.53 23.11
N PHE A 101 -18.70 25.81 22.89
CA PHE A 101 -18.27 24.71 23.75
C PHE A 101 -16.82 24.91 24.17
N HIS A 102 -16.55 25.09 25.46
CA HIS A 102 -15.19 25.31 25.94
C HIS A 102 -14.37 24.03 25.88
N ILE A 103 -13.14 24.12 25.38
CA ILE A 103 -12.19 23.01 25.40
C ILE A 103 -11.76 22.77 26.85
N GLN A 104 -12.03 21.57 27.37
CA GLN A 104 -11.66 21.17 28.73
C GLN A 104 -10.32 20.44 28.75
N HIS A 105 -10.13 19.54 27.79
CA HIS A 105 -8.90 18.75 27.70
C HIS A 105 -8.68 18.30 26.26
N VAL A 106 -7.42 18.28 25.82
CA VAL A 106 -6.99 17.87 24.48
C VAL A 106 -6.11 16.64 24.60
N PHE A 107 -6.40 15.64 23.77
CA PHE A 107 -5.71 14.36 23.71
C PHE A 107 -4.95 14.27 22.39
N THR A 108 -3.64 14.10 22.47
CA THR A 108 -2.75 13.85 21.33
C THR A 108 -1.95 12.57 21.56
N ASP A 109 -1.47 11.94 20.49
CA ASP A 109 -0.48 10.87 20.63
C ASP A 109 0.87 11.47 21.03
N PRO A 110 1.49 11.06 22.15
CA PRO A 110 2.75 11.63 22.63
C PRO A 110 3.92 11.39 21.67
N ARG A 111 3.78 10.47 20.70
CA ARG A 111 4.77 10.22 19.65
C ARG A 111 4.66 11.18 18.47
N TYR A 112 3.58 11.99 18.41
CA TYR A 112 3.49 13.11 17.47
C TYR A 112 4.44 14.24 17.92
N VAL A 113 5.60 14.31 17.27
CA VAL A 113 6.64 15.30 17.58
C VAL A 113 6.84 16.22 16.37
N PRO A 114 6.41 17.48 16.44
CA PRO A 114 6.66 18.47 15.39
C PRO A 114 8.14 18.65 15.08
N ASP A 115 8.43 19.12 13.86
CA ASP A 115 9.77 19.54 13.49
C ASP A 115 10.16 20.82 14.24
N LYS A 116 11.45 21.00 14.50
CA LYS A 116 11.96 22.12 15.30
C LYS A 116 11.53 23.46 14.68
N GLY A 117 10.80 24.28 15.44
CA GLY A 117 10.31 25.58 15.00
C GLY A 117 9.01 25.52 14.17
N SER A 118 8.39 24.35 14.04
CA SER A 118 7.09 24.14 13.40
C SER A 118 6.08 23.56 14.39
N THR A 119 4.80 23.63 14.06
CA THR A 119 3.73 22.85 14.70
C THR A 119 3.47 21.53 13.97
N THR A 120 4.05 21.34 12.78
CA THR A 120 3.86 20.18 11.91
C THR A 120 5.14 19.33 11.81
N THR A 121 5.04 18.13 11.26
CA THR A 121 6.20 17.30 10.90
C THR A 121 6.05 16.68 9.51
N LYS A 122 7.18 16.45 8.85
CA LYS A 122 7.29 15.70 7.59
C LYS A 122 7.71 14.24 7.77
N LYS A 123 7.96 13.84 9.02
CA LYS A 123 8.44 12.50 9.37
C LYS A 123 7.28 11.49 9.42
N PRO A 124 7.55 10.18 9.51
CA PRO A 124 6.49 9.17 9.67
C PRO A 124 5.54 9.45 10.83
N ALA A 125 6.01 10.11 11.91
CA ALA A 125 5.16 10.55 13.02
C ALA A 125 4.01 11.49 12.59
N SER A 126 4.05 12.07 11.39
CA SER A 126 2.92 12.80 10.81
C SER A 126 1.67 11.94 10.63
N ASP A 127 1.78 10.63 10.51
CA ASP A 127 0.64 9.69 10.53
C ASP A 127 -0.16 9.74 11.85
N LEU A 128 0.36 10.43 12.87
CA LEU A 128 -0.28 10.62 14.17
C LEU A 128 -0.86 12.04 14.35
N ASP A 129 -1.00 12.82 13.26
CA ASP A 129 -1.55 14.17 13.29
C ASP A 129 -3.08 14.21 13.48
N THR A 130 -3.54 13.58 14.56
CA THR A 130 -4.93 13.46 14.97
C THR A 130 -5.02 13.81 16.46
N ALA A 131 -6.04 14.57 16.81
CA ALA A 131 -6.35 14.92 18.19
C ALA A 131 -7.85 14.82 18.45
N PHE A 132 -8.18 14.53 19.70
CA PHE A 132 -9.54 14.68 20.20
C PHE A 132 -9.56 15.69 21.34
N ALA A 133 -10.64 16.44 21.46
CA ALA A 133 -10.85 17.39 22.54
C ALA A 133 -12.16 17.06 23.27
N ARG A 134 -12.10 17.05 24.60
CA ARG A 134 -13.29 17.10 25.45
C ARG A 134 -13.76 18.54 25.57
N VAL A 135 -15.07 18.72 25.52
CA VAL A 135 -15.69 20.04 25.67
C VAL A 135 -16.74 20.09 26.76
N SER A 136 -16.97 21.29 27.29
CA SER A 136 -18.03 21.59 28.26
C SER A 136 -19.42 21.42 27.65
N ALA A 137 -20.48 21.52 28.45
CA ALA A 137 -21.80 21.88 27.93
C ALA A 137 -21.76 23.32 27.38
N ASN A 138 -22.67 23.64 26.45
CA ASN A 138 -22.83 25.01 25.97
C ASN A 138 -23.52 25.91 27.01
N GLN A 139 -23.66 27.19 26.69
CA GLN A 139 -24.30 28.18 27.57
C GLN A 139 -25.79 27.90 27.86
N ARG A 140 -26.41 26.96 27.14
CA ARG A 140 -27.80 26.50 27.36
C ARG A 140 -27.85 25.20 28.18
N GLY A 141 -26.72 24.73 28.71
CA GLY A 141 -26.62 23.49 29.47
C GLY A 141 -26.72 22.21 28.63
N GLN A 142 -26.60 22.31 27.30
CA GLN A 142 -26.68 21.16 26.39
C GLN A 142 -25.29 20.55 26.17
N SER A 143 -25.20 19.22 26.12
CA SER A 143 -23.99 18.57 25.61
C SER A 143 -23.82 18.87 24.11
N LEU A 144 -22.62 18.63 23.58
CA LEU A 144 -22.31 18.92 22.18
C LEU A 144 -23.22 18.15 21.22
N GLN A 145 -23.29 16.82 21.37
CA GLN A 145 -24.15 15.99 20.51
C GLN A 145 -25.64 16.29 20.70
N ASP A 146 -26.09 16.69 21.90
CA ASP A 146 -27.51 17.05 22.11
C ASP A 146 -27.85 18.36 21.40
N ALA A 147 -26.95 19.35 21.42
CA ALA A 147 -27.16 20.61 20.74
C ALA A 147 -27.20 20.43 19.22
N VAL A 148 -26.27 19.64 18.65
CA VAL A 148 -26.19 19.41 17.20
C VAL A 148 -27.02 18.21 16.74
N GLY A 149 -27.73 17.52 17.63
CA GLY A 149 -28.61 16.39 17.32
C GLY A 149 -27.93 15.16 16.72
N GLY A 150 -26.63 14.95 16.91
CA GLY A 150 -25.89 13.82 16.35
C GLY A 150 -24.36 13.93 16.43
N GLY A 151 -23.66 13.04 15.71
CA GLY A 151 -22.20 12.94 15.69
C GLY A 151 -21.68 12.05 14.56
N LEU A 152 -20.40 12.20 14.21
CA LEU A 152 -19.71 11.33 13.26
C LEU A 152 -19.19 10.08 13.96
N THR A 153 -19.44 8.93 13.36
CA THR A 153 -18.96 7.63 13.82
C THR A 153 -17.51 7.44 13.42
N PHE A 154 -16.63 7.23 14.40
CA PHE A 154 -15.25 6.85 14.14
C PHE A 154 -15.22 5.53 13.36
N THR A 155 -14.52 5.53 12.23
CA THR A 155 -14.41 4.35 11.37
C THR A 155 -12.95 4.17 10.98
N ARG A 156 -12.43 2.95 11.10
CA ARG A 156 -11.10 2.64 10.55
C ARG A 156 -11.15 2.79 9.04
N ALA A 157 -10.13 3.41 8.45
CA ALA A 157 -10.06 3.52 7.00
C ALA A 157 -10.00 2.12 6.38
N PRO A 158 -10.89 1.76 5.44
CA PRO A 158 -10.88 0.44 4.81
C PRO A 158 -9.70 0.25 3.84
N GLY A 159 -9.00 1.35 3.52
CA GLY A 159 -7.85 1.43 2.64
C GLY A 159 -7.63 2.88 2.23
N TYR A 160 -6.72 3.10 1.29
CA TYR A 160 -6.41 4.46 0.81
C TYR A 160 -7.17 4.84 -0.47
N ALA A 161 -7.74 3.86 -1.17
CA ALA A 161 -8.46 4.05 -2.44
C ALA A 161 -9.97 4.06 -2.21
N ASN A 162 -10.49 5.16 -1.64
CA ASN A 162 -11.92 5.33 -1.38
C ASN A 162 -12.54 6.17 -2.50
N ARG A 163 -13.70 5.76 -3.05
CA ARG A 163 -14.30 6.42 -4.23
C ARG A 163 -14.96 7.76 -3.92
N ASN A 164 -15.68 7.85 -2.79
CA ASN A 164 -16.51 8.99 -2.43
C ASN A 164 -16.22 9.41 -0.98
N VAL A 165 -15.26 10.30 -0.78
CA VAL A 165 -14.96 10.88 0.54
C VAL A 165 -15.31 12.35 0.51
N THR A 166 -16.20 12.77 1.41
CA THR A 166 -16.53 14.19 1.58
C THR A 166 -15.68 14.78 2.69
N VAL A 167 -14.89 15.79 2.34
CA VAL A 167 -14.14 16.59 3.29
C VAL A 167 -14.89 17.90 3.52
N VAL A 168 -15.01 18.33 4.77
CA VAL A 168 -15.72 19.57 5.16
C VAL A 168 -14.83 20.38 6.10
N GLY A 169 -14.56 21.63 5.75
CA GLY A 169 -13.60 22.48 6.46
C GLY A 169 -13.99 23.95 6.56
N TYR A 170 -13.34 24.68 7.46
CA TYR A 170 -13.44 26.14 7.55
C TYR A 170 -12.09 26.78 7.17
N PRO A 171 -11.95 27.31 5.94
CA PRO A 171 -10.77 28.08 5.58
C PRO A 171 -10.67 29.34 6.46
N SER A 172 -9.44 29.74 6.78
CA SER A 172 -9.17 30.93 7.58
C SER A 172 -9.69 32.21 6.93
N TYR A 173 -9.86 33.26 7.74
CA TYR A 173 -10.41 34.54 7.32
C TYR A 173 -9.74 35.14 6.07
N GLY A 174 -8.41 35.03 5.95
CA GLY A 174 -7.66 35.58 4.82
C GLY A 174 -8.05 35.00 3.46
N HIS A 175 -8.63 33.78 3.44
CA HIS A 175 -9.07 33.09 2.23
C HIS A 175 -10.60 32.98 2.14
N ASN A 176 -11.31 33.25 3.22
CA ASN A 176 -12.74 33.07 3.35
C ASN A 176 -13.33 34.09 4.31
N SER A 177 -13.37 35.35 3.91
CA SER A 177 -13.86 36.43 4.77
C SER A 177 -15.35 36.30 5.13
N ALA A 178 -16.12 35.48 4.41
CA ALA A 178 -17.53 35.19 4.71
C ALA A 178 -17.71 34.20 5.87
N GLY A 179 -16.67 33.45 6.26
CA GLY A 179 -16.76 32.43 7.32
C GLY A 179 -17.61 31.21 6.93
N GLN A 180 -17.76 30.93 5.64
CA GLN A 180 -18.52 29.77 5.15
C GLN A 180 -17.68 28.49 5.21
N ALA A 181 -18.31 27.33 5.38
CA ALA A 181 -17.59 26.08 5.26
C ALA A 181 -17.29 25.78 3.78
N VAL A 182 -16.19 25.08 3.50
CA VAL A 182 -15.90 24.46 2.21
C VAL A 182 -16.21 22.97 2.30
N LYS A 183 -16.73 22.38 1.22
CA LYS A 183 -16.85 20.92 1.09
C LYS A 183 -16.38 20.43 -0.26
N CYS A 184 -15.88 19.19 -0.30
CA CYS A 184 -15.57 18.52 -1.55
C CYS A 184 -15.72 17.01 -1.42
N THR A 185 -16.34 16.37 -2.41
CA THR A 185 -16.51 14.90 -2.48
C THR A 185 -15.66 14.36 -3.61
N VAL A 186 -14.60 13.63 -3.28
CA VAL A 186 -13.58 13.17 -4.23
C VAL A 186 -13.07 11.78 -3.88
N PRO A 187 -12.49 11.04 -4.85
CA PRO A 187 -11.76 9.84 -4.54
C PRO A 187 -10.46 10.17 -3.79
N THR A 188 -9.92 9.16 -3.13
CA THR A 188 -8.65 9.24 -2.38
C THR A 188 -7.63 8.24 -2.93
N THR A 189 -6.37 8.53 -2.70
CA THR A 189 -5.24 7.60 -2.95
C THR A 189 -4.32 7.59 -1.74
N GLN A 190 -3.36 6.66 -1.70
CA GLN A 190 -2.33 6.69 -0.66
C GLN A 190 -1.32 7.80 -0.93
N LEU A 191 -0.90 8.52 0.12
CA LEU A 191 0.33 9.31 0.09
C LEU A 191 1.54 8.35 0.18
N PRO A 192 2.39 8.25 -0.86
CA PRO A 192 3.50 7.31 -0.85
C PRO A 192 4.40 7.47 0.39
N GLY A 193 4.70 6.35 1.05
CA GLY A 193 5.54 6.32 2.25
C GLY A 193 4.82 6.58 3.58
N PHE A 194 3.52 6.93 3.57
CA PHE A 194 2.78 7.31 4.78
C PHE A 194 1.47 6.54 4.95
N ARG A 195 1.01 6.34 6.20
CA ARG A 195 -0.36 5.89 6.52
C ARG A 195 -1.35 7.03 6.33
N GLN A 196 -1.34 7.65 5.16
CA GLN A 196 -2.12 8.84 4.86
C GLN A 196 -2.85 8.69 3.53
N MET A 197 -4.06 9.22 3.51
CA MET A 197 -4.84 9.41 2.29
C MET A 197 -4.50 10.78 1.69
N SER A 198 -4.60 10.88 0.36
CA SER A 198 -4.47 12.12 -0.39
C SER A 198 -5.72 12.38 -1.21
N MET A 199 -6.07 13.66 -1.36
CA MET A 199 -7.14 14.12 -2.24
C MET A 199 -6.66 15.26 -3.13
N THR A 200 -7.33 15.42 -4.28
CA THR A 200 -7.19 16.60 -5.14
C THR A 200 -8.51 17.37 -5.20
N CYS A 201 -8.58 18.52 -4.54
CA CYS A 201 -9.71 19.44 -4.63
C CYS A 201 -9.33 20.84 -4.15
N GLY A 202 -9.54 21.87 -4.98
CA GLY A 202 -9.18 23.25 -4.65
C GLY A 202 -10.05 23.88 -3.56
N GLY A 203 -9.58 24.99 -2.99
CA GLY A 203 -10.27 25.74 -1.94
C GLY A 203 -9.91 25.33 -0.51
N TYR A 204 -8.97 24.42 -0.32
CA TYR A 204 -8.50 23.96 1.00
C TYR A 204 -7.27 24.74 1.45
N PHE A 205 -7.49 26.01 1.79
CA PHE A 205 -6.47 26.89 2.35
C PHE A 205 -6.25 26.66 3.84
N GLY A 206 -5.19 27.27 4.40
CA GLY A 206 -4.94 27.26 5.84
C GLY A 206 -6.18 27.59 6.66
N GLY A 207 -6.39 26.87 7.76
CA GLY A 207 -7.61 26.89 8.59
C GLY A 207 -8.44 25.60 8.48
N VAL A 208 -8.34 24.87 7.38
CA VAL A 208 -9.05 23.58 7.20
C VAL A 208 -8.41 22.40 7.97
N SER A 209 -7.27 22.60 8.63
CA SER A 209 -6.62 21.58 9.46
C SER A 209 -7.56 20.99 10.50
N GLY A 210 -7.73 19.67 10.51
CA GLY A 210 -8.68 18.93 11.36
C GLY A 210 -10.04 18.65 10.72
N SER A 211 -10.25 19.06 9.46
CA SER A 211 -11.48 18.74 8.69
C SER A 211 -11.73 17.22 8.63
N PRO A 212 -12.92 16.71 8.96
CA PRO A 212 -13.19 15.29 8.86
C PRO A 212 -13.23 14.82 7.40
N TRP A 213 -12.72 13.62 7.15
CA TRP A 213 -12.84 12.88 5.89
C TRP A 213 -13.92 11.83 6.06
N ILE A 214 -15.09 12.08 5.46
CA ILE A 214 -16.33 11.38 5.81
C ILE A 214 -16.81 10.53 4.63
N THR A 215 -17.11 9.25 4.86
CA THR A 215 -17.89 8.41 3.94
C THR A 215 -19.37 8.47 4.29
N ASP A 216 -20.23 8.34 3.29
CA ASP A 216 -21.70 8.34 3.42
C ASP A 216 -22.28 9.66 4.01
N TYR A 217 -21.65 10.79 3.67
CA TYR A 217 -22.04 12.10 4.17
C TYR A 217 -23.12 12.80 3.33
N ALA A 218 -24.00 13.54 4.00
CA ALA A 218 -24.88 14.54 3.40
C ALA A 218 -24.89 15.84 4.23
N ASP A 219 -25.12 17.01 3.60
CA ASP A 219 -24.91 18.33 4.21
C ASP A 219 -25.65 18.57 5.55
N ASN A 220 -26.85 18.01 5.69
CA ASN A 220 -27.68 18.11 6.89
C ASN A 220 -27.73 16.81 7.69
N ALA A 221 -26.85 15.87 7.38
CA ALA A 221 -26.78 14.60 8.09
C ALA A 221 -26.40 14.87 9.55
N ARG A 222 -27.03 14.10 10.44
CA ARG A 222 -26.69 14.02 11.86
C ARG A 222 -25.73 12.87 12.15
N THR A 223 -25.28 12.17 11.10
CA THR A 223 -24.43 10.99 11.14
C THR A 223 -23.50 10.97 9.93
N GLY A 224 -22.47 10.12 9.98
CA GLY A 224 -21.53 9.86 8.90
C GLY A 224 -20.33 9.09 9.45
N HIS A 225 -19.55 8.45 8.58
CA HIS A 225 -18.40 7.63 8.99
C HIS A 225 -17.11 8.40 8.72
N VAL A 226 -16.42 8.84 9.76
CA VAL A 226 -15.14 9.56 9.61
C VAL A 226 -13.98 8.57 9.60
N ILE A 227 -13.17 8.62 8.53
CA ILE A 227 -12.06 7.70 8.26
C ILE A 227 -10.68 8.38 8.35
N GLY A 228 -10.65 9.68 8.62
CA GLY A 228 -9.44 10.49 8.75
C GLY A 228 -9.78 11.94 9.08
N ASN A 229 -8.75 12.74 9.40
CA ASN A 229 -8.85 14.19 9.49
C ASN A 229 -7.80 14.85 8.59
N LEU A 230 -8.13 16.00 7.99
CA LEU A 230 -7.16 16.79 7.25
C LEU A 230 -6.01 17.16 8.19
N GLY A 231 -4.82 16.77 7.83
CA GLY A 231 -3.64 16.77 8.69
C GLY A 231 -2.58 15.86 8.09
N GLY A 232 -1.55 15.55 8.85
CA GLY A 232 -0.55 14.59 8.45
C GLY A 232 0.72 15.28 7.98
N TYR A 233 1.31 14.78 6.89
CA TYR A 233 2.56 15.29 6.33
C TYR A 233 2.42 16.80 6.15
N ASN A 234 3.32 17.53 6.82
CA ASN A 234 3.33 19.00 6.79
C ASN A 234 1.97 19.65 7.15
N GLY A 235 1.22 19.06 8.09
CA GLY A 235 -0.08 19.56 8.53
C GLY A 235 -1.23 19.29 7.56
N GLY A 236 -1.03 18.40 6.60
CA GLY A 236 -2.02 18.02 5.59
C GLY A 236 -1.92 18.77 4.27
N GLY A 237 -0.78 19.41 4.00
CA GLY A 237 -0.47 20.08 2.73
C GLY A 237 0.84 19.58 2.12
N ASN A 238 1.02 19.80 0.82
CA ASN A 238 2.26 19.43 0.12
C ASN A 238 3.36 20.49 0.28
N ASP A 239 4.57 20.18 -0.17
CA ASP A 239 5.72 21.10 -0.08
C ASP A 239 5.58 22.34 -0.98
N ALA A 240 4.77 22.25 -2.04
CA ALA A 240 4.42 23.39 -2.88
C ALA A 240 3.35 24.30 -2.24
N ASN A 241 2.79 23.90 -1.10
CA ASN A 241 1.76 24.61 -0.35
C ASN A 241 0.57 25.06 -1.22
N VAL A 242 0.08 24.15 -2.07
CA VAL A 242 -1.08 24.40 -2.93
C VAL A 242 -2.37 24.11 -2.20
N ASP A 243 -3.44 24.84 -2.53
CA ASP A 243 -4.77 24.73 -1.90
C ASP A 243 -5.61 23.55 -2.40
N TYR A 244 -5.09 22.80 -3.37
CA TYR A 244 -5.82 21.73 -4.03
C TYR A 244 -5.29 20.33 -3.75
N VAL A 245 -4.23 20.18 -2.96
CA VAL A 245 -3.71 18.89 -2.50
C VAL A 245 -3.79 18.87 -0.99
N SER A 246 -4.49 17.89 -0.45
CA SER A 246 -4.57 17.70 1.00
C SER A 246 -4.34 16.26 1.38
N TYR A 247 -3.80 16.08 2.59
CA TYR A 247 -3.56 14.77 3.19
C TYR A 247 -4.41 14.58 4.46
N ALA A 248 -4.56 13.31 4.84
CA ALA A 248 -5.18 12.93 6.10
C ALA A 248 -4.57 11.63 6.63
N PRO A 249 -4.22 11.55 7.94
CA PRO A 249 -3.97 10.27 8.59
C PRO A 249 -5.14 9.30 8.36
N ALA A 250 -4.82 8.09 7.89
CA ALA A 250 -5.79 7.02 7.74
C ALA A 250 -6.06 6.39 9.11
N PHE A 251 -7.29 6.55 9.61
CA PHE A 251 -7.65 6.08 10.95
C PHE A 251 -7.40 4.57 11.11
N GLY A 252 -6.58 4.23 12.09
CA GLY A 252 -6.29 2.87 12.51
C GLY A 252 -6.31 2.75 14.02
N ASP A 253 -5.56 1.78 14.55
CA ASP A 253 -5.55 1.49 15.98
C ASP A 253 -4.93 2.61 16.84
N ASP A 254 -4.05 3.42 16.26
CA ASP A 254 -3.51 4.63 16.91
C ASP A 254 -4.62 5.63 17.24
N ALA A 255 -5.37 6.09 16.24
CA ALA A 255 -6.48 7.02 16.39
C ALA A 255 -7.63 6.42 17.23
N ALA A 256 -7.91 5.11 17.09
CA ALA A 256 -8.93 4.44 17.91
C ALA A 256 -8.58 4.48 19.40
N ARG A 257 -7.34 4.14 19.76
CA ARG A 257 -6.87 4.24 21.16
C ARG A 257 -6.89 5.68 21.67
N LEU A 258 -6.59 6.65 20.81
CA LEU A 258 -6.65 8.06 21.20
C LEU A 258 -8.09 8.52 21.46
N LEU A 259 -9.06 8.04 20.68
CA LEU A 259 -10.48 8.27 20.95
C LEU A 259 -10.91 7.61 22.27
N ASP A 260 -10.51 6.37 22.51
CA ASP A 260 -10.80 5.66 23.77
C ASP A 260 -10.24 6.43 24.98
N ALA A 261 -9.00 6.93 24.88
CA ALA A 261 -8.38 7.82 25.85
C ALA A 261 -9.21 9.09 26.10
N ALA A 262 -9.66 9.75 25.03
CA ALA A 262 -10.54 10.89 25.15
C ALA A 262 -11.90 10.53 25.78
N VAL A 263 -12.50 9.38 25.47
CA VAL A 263 -13.74 8.89 26.09
C VAL A 263 -13.54 8.50 27.56
N ALA A 264 -12.35 8.06 27.96
CA ALA A 264 -11.99 7.74 29.33
C ALA A 264 -11.51 8.95 30.16
N ASN A 265 -11.21 10.09 29.51
CA ASN A 265 -10.53 11.24 30.12
C ASN A 265 -9.11 10.92 30.62
N GLN A 266 -8.38 10.08 29.89
CA GLN A 266 -7.07 9.59 30.31
C GLN A 266 -6.09 9.76 29.16
N ASP A 267 -4.99 10.46 29.39
CA ASP A 267 -3.95 10.61 28.38
C ASP A 267 -3.33 9.26 28.02
N LEU A 268 -2.90 9.13 26.76
CA LEU A 268 -2.09 7.99 26.36
C LEU A 268 -0.79 7.97 27.17
N ARG A 269 -0.31 6.76 27.48
CA ARG A 269 0.93 6.60 28.23
C ARG A 269 2.10 7.27 27.50
N ALA A 270 2.96 7.95 28.25
CA ALA A 270 4.12 8.64 27.69
C ALA A 270 5.25 7.70 27.22
N ASP A 271 5.23 6.43 27.64
CA ASP A 271 6.29 5.44 27.39
C ASP A 271 6.05 4.56 26.15
N LEU A 272 5.21 5.00 25.22
CA LEU A 272 4.96 4.26 23.98
C LEU A 272 6.27 4.17 23.13
N PRO A 273 6.54 3.03 22.48
CA PRO A 273 7.70 2.90 21.61
C PRO A 273 7.62 3.89 20.44
N PRO A 274 8.77 4.37 19.92
CA PRO A 274 8.79 5.33 18.82
C PRO A 274 7.96 4.86 17.63
N TYR A 275 7.17 5.77 17.07
CA TYR A 275 6.36 5.48 15.89
C TYR A 275 7.24 5.27 14.67
N GLN A 276 7.03 4.16 13.96
CA GLN A 276 7.88 3.75 12.83
C GLN A 276 7.20 3.95 11.46
N GLY A 277 5.97 4.47 11.41
CA GLY A 277 5.23 4.61 10.16
C GLY A 277 4.83 3.28 9.53
N LEU A 278 4.59 3.34 8.23
CA LEU A 278 4.50 2.16 7.39
C LEU A 278 5.82 1.38 7.45
N ARG A 279 5.72 0.09 7.73
CA ARG A 279 6.85 -0.84 7.58
C ARG A 279 6.72 -1.58 6.27
N ASP A 280 7.85 -1.83 5.62
CA ASP A 280 7.92 -2.76 4.51
C ASP A 280 7.76 -4.18 5.08
N PRO A 281 6.85 -5.01 4.55
CA PRO A 281 6.77 -6.44 4.90
C PRO A 281 8.11 -7.17 4.71
N LEU A 282 8.91 -6.76 3.73
CA LEU A 282 10.22 -7.33 3.46
C LEU A 282 11.35 -6.35 3.84
N PRO A 283 12.43 -6.83 4.50
CA PRO A 283 13.43 -5.95 5.08
C PRO A 283 14.43 -5.39 4.05
N GLY A 284 14.96 -4.20 4.36
CA GLY A 284 16.16 -3.63 3.72
C GLY A 284 15.91 -2.59 2.62
N GLY A 285 14.65 -2.31 2.27
CA GLY A 285 14.26 -1.23 1.35
C GLY A 285 14.73 -1.42 -0.10
N GLY A 286 14.24 -0.56 -1.01
CA GLY A 286 14.48 -0.69 -2.44
C GLY A 286 15.95 -0.77 -2.85
N ALA A 287 16.83 -0.02 -2.16
CA ALA A 287 18.27 -0.04 -2.45
C ALA A 287 18.88 -1.45 -2.35
N ARG A 288 18.50 -2.23 -1.33
CA ARG A 288 18.91 -3.63 -1.19
C ARG A 288 18.23 -4.51 -2.24
N TRP A 289 16.94 -4.31 -2.44
CA TRP A 289 16.11 -5.13 -3.33
C TRP A 289 16.43 -4.96 -4.83
N ARG A 290 17.12 -3.91 -5.24
CA ARG A 290 17.79 -3.85 -6.56
C ARG A 290 18.77 -5.02 -6.78
N GLY A 291 19.34 -5.55 -5.69
CA GLY A 291 20.21 -6.72 -5.70
C GLY A 291 19.49 -8.05 -5.72
N ALA A 292 18.14 -8.11 -5.62
CA ALA A 292 17.39 -9.36 -5.71
C ALA A 292 17.36 -9.85 -7.17
N ALA A 293 18.34 -10.67 -7.54
CA ALA A 293 18.58 -11.08 -8.91
C ALA A 293 17.56 -12.09 -9.41
N LEU A 294 17.17 -13.06 -8.57
CA LEU A 294 16.18 -14.08 -8.90
C LEU A 294 15.26 -14.34 -7.70
N LEU A 295 14.02 -14.74 -7.98
CA LEU A 295 12.99 -15.06 -6.98
C LEU A 295 12.37 -16.42 -7.31
N ALA A 296 12.04 -17.18 -6.27
CA ALA A 296 11.26 -18.42 -6.39
C ALA A 296 10.30 -18.53 -5.21
N SER A 297 9.01 -18.60 -5.51
CA SER A 297 7.99 -18.89 -4.50
C SER A 297 7.76 -20.39 -4.34
N GLY A 298 7.35 -20.81 -3.15
CA GLY A 298 6.98 -22.20 -2.82
C GLY A 298 6.89 -22.40 -1.31
N ASP A 299 6.25 -23.48 -0.86
CA ASP A 299 6.18 -23.85 0.57
C ASP A 299 7.49 -24.52 1.03
N TYR A 300 8.51 -23.74 1.34
CA TYR A 300 9.82 -24.26 1.79
C TYR A 300 9.81 -24.59 3.30
N THR A 301 8.91 -23.98 4.07
CA THR A 301 8.81 -24.23 5.51
C THR A 301 7.96 -25.45 5.87
N GLY A 302 7.10 -25.90 4.96
CA GLY A 302 6.19 -27.05 5.11
C GLY A 302 4.94 -26.73 5.92
N ASP A 303 4.53 -25.45 5.97
CA ASP A 303 3.33 -25.01 6.68
C ASP A 303 2.12 -24.81 5.75
N ARG A 304 2.30 -25.11 4.46
CA ARG A 304 1.33 -24.93 3.36
C ARG A 304 1.04 -23.48 3.03
N LEU A 305 1.94 -22.58 3.39
CA LEU A 305 1.94 -21.20 2.96
C LEU A 305 3.08 -21.00 1.96
N GLY A 306 2.87 -20.13 0.98
CA GLY A 306 3.90 -19.72 0.04
C GLY A 306 4.96 -18.89 0.75
N ASP A 307 6.21 -19.30 0.62
CA ASP A 307 7.37 -18.56 1.07
C ASP A 307 8.10 -17.95 -0.14
N LEU A 308 8.93 -16.93 0.10
CA LEU A 308 9.73 -16.26 -0.92
C LEU A 308 11.23 -16.53 -0.73
N LEU A 309 11.82 -17.29 -1.66
CA LEU A 309 13.27 -17.43 -1.77
C LEU A 309 13.84 -16.35 -2.69
N THR A 310 14.92 -15.72 -2.26
CA THR A 310 15.63 -14.67 -3.01
C THR A 310 17.08 -15.05 -3.21
N VAL A 311 17.53 -15.07 -4.47
CA VAL A 311 18.95 -15.14 -4.83
C VAL A 311 19.43 -13.72 -5.10
N TRP A 312 20.41 -13.28 -4.33
CA TRP A 312 20.99 -11.95 -4.42
C TRP A 312 22.09 -11.88 -5.49
N SER A 313 22.41 -10.68 -5.97
CA SER A 313 23.39 -10.44 -7.03
C SER A 313 24.83 -10.81 -6.63
N ASP A 314 25.11 -10.88 -5.32
CA ASP A 314 26.36 -11.40 -4.75
C ASP A 314 26.37 -12.94 -4.58
N GLY A 315 25.29 -13.61 -5.03
CA GLY A 315 25.06 -15.04 -4.91
C GLY A 315 24.62 -15.51 -3.53
N GLY A 316 24.38 -14.60 -2.59
CA GLY A 316 23.72 -14.95 -1.33
C GLY A 316 22.30 -15.43 -1.55
N ILE A 317 21.76 -16.20 -0.60
CA ILE A 317 20.38 -16.68 -0.65
C ILE A 317 19.70 -16.49 0.69
N THR A 318 18.49 -15.93 0.63
CA THR A 318 17.61 -15.78 1.78
C THR A 318 16.24 -16.38 1.51
N LEU A 319 15.58 -16.81 2.58
CA LEU A 319 14.21 -17.29 2.58
C LEU A 319 13.37 -16.38 3.50
N HIS A 320 12.24 -15.92 3.00
CA HIS A 320 11.24 -15.17 3.74
C HIS A 320 10.01 -16.05 3.90
N PRO A 321 9.76 -16.58 5.11
CA PRO A 321 8.56 -17.36 5.36
C PRO A 321 7.29 -16.55 5.12
N GLY A 322 6.28 -17.08 4.44
CA GLY A 322 4.99 -16.43 4.27
C GLY A 322 4.18 -16.40 5.57
N ASP A 323 3.23 -15.47 5.68
CA ASP A 323 2.26 -15.45 6.78
C ASP A 323 0.83 -15.82 6.35
N GLY A 324 0.63 -16.12 5.06
CA GLY A 324 -0.67 -16.46 4.45
C GLY A 324 -1.63 -15.27 4.34
N LYS A 325 -1.15 -14.03 4.55
CA LYS A 325 -1.95 -12.79 4.52
C LYS A 325 -1.32 -11.74 3.60
N GLY A 326 -0.43 -12.17 2.71
CA GLY A 326 0.36 -11.30 1.83
C GLY A 326 1.59 -10.66 2.51
N GLY A 327 1.88 -11.04 3.76
CA GLY A 327 3.06 -10.61 4.50
C GLY A 327 4.13 -11.69 4.60
N PHE A 328 5.26 -11.32 5.19
CA PHE A 328 6.40 -12.21 5.38
C PHE A 328 6.93 -12.13 6.81
N GLY A 329 7.33 -13.28 7.34
CA GLY A 329 8.05 -13.41 8.60
C GLY A 329 9.52 -12.99 8.49
N SER A 330 10.27 -13.26 9.56
CA SER A 330 11.69 -12.89 9.62
C SER A 330 12.54 -13.62 8.57
N GLU A 331 13.37 -12.84 7.88
CA GLU A 331 14.34 -13.34 6.90
C GLU A 331 15.28 -14.40 7.51
N ARG A 332 15.49 -15.49 6.77
CA ARG A 332 16.46 -16.55 7.07
C ARG A 332 17.53 -16.58 6.00
N ARG A 333 18.80 -16.43 6.38
CA ARG A 333 19.93 -16.56 5.44
C ARG A 333 20.26 -18.03 5.23
N LEU A 334 20.00 -18.55 4.02
CA LEU A 334 20.32 -19.92 3.62
C LEU A 334 21.76 -20.06 3.12
N LEU A 335 22.26 -19.02 2.44
CA LEU A 335 23.62 -18.99 1.90
C LEU A 335 24.17 -17.55 2.00
N LYS A 336 25.43 -17.42 2.43
CA LYS A 336 26.16 -16.13 2.35
C LYS A 336 26.54 -15.84 0.90
N ALA A 337 27.02 -14.63 0.62
CA ALA A 337 27.60 -14.27 -0.68
C ALA A 337 28.50 -15.40 -1.21
N ASN A 338 28.25 -15.81 -2.45
CA ASN A 338 28.82 -17.02 -3.01
C ASN A 338 29.04 -16.85 -4.53
N SER A 339 30.29 -16.97 -4.97
CA SER A 339 30.66 -16.73 -6.36
C SER A 339 29.97 -17.69 -7.33
N THR A 340 29.75 -18.95 -6.95
CA THR A 340 29.06 -19.93 -7.81
C THR A 340 27.64 -19.48 -8.10
N TRP A 341 26.93 -18.98 -7.09
CA TRP A 341 25.54 -18.56 -7.22
C TRP A 341 25.33 -17.30 -8.07
N THR A 342 26.37 -16.50 -8.29
CA THR A 342 26.32 -15.40 -9.29
C THR A 342 26.16 -15.91 -10.74
N HIS A 343 26.42 -17.21 -10.96
CA HIS A 343 26.26 -17.87 -12.25
C HIS A 343 24.89 -18.55 -12.44
N ALA A 344 24.02 -18.53 -11.42
CA ALA A 344 22.63 -18.93 -11.58
C ALA A 344 21.95 -17.99 -12.60
N ARG A 345 21.17 -18.55 -13.53
CA ARG A 345 20.47 -17.77 -14.56
C ARG A 345 18.98 -17.72 -14.32
N THR A 346 18.38 -18.81 -13.86
CA THR A 346 16.97 -18.89 -13.51
C THR A 346 16.76 -19.90 -12.40
N VAL A 347 15.75 -19.66 -11.57
CA VAL A 347 15.32 -20.58 -10.50
C VAL A 347 13.81 -20.75 -10.53
N THR A 348 13.31 -21.87 -10.01
CA THR A 348 11.88 -22.05 -9.73
C THR A 348 11.70 -22.98 -8.53
N GLY A 349 10.66 -22.72 -7.73
CA GLY A 349 10.30 -23.52 -6.57
C GLY A 349 9.17 -24.50 -6.89
N GLY A 350 9.23 -25.73 -6.40
CA GLY A 350 8.18 -26.73 -6.65
C GLY A 350 8.42 -28.04 -5.93
N ASP A 351 7.37 -28.80 -5.62
CA ASP A 351 7.48 -30.11 -4.97
C ASP A 351 7.90 -31.18 -6.00
N PHE A 352 9.19 -31.20 -6.33
CA PHE A 352 9.76 -32.11 -7.32
C PHE A 352 10.12 -33.46 -6.71
N THR A 353 10.28 -33.56 -5.40
CA THR A 353 10.55 -34.83 -4.71
C THR A 353 9.30 -35.52 -4.17
N GLY A 354 8.16 -34.84 -4.15
CA GLY A 354 6.88 -35.38 -3.70
C GLY A 354 6.77 -35.50 -2.19
N ASP A 355 7.58 -34.75 -1.44
CA ASP A 355 7.60 -34.79 0.03
C ASP A 355 6.65 -33.75 0.66
N GLY A 356 5.96 -32.97 -0.18
CA GLY A 356 5.01 -31.95 0.24
C GLY A 356 5.67 -30.60 0.59
N ARG A 357 6.96 -30.43 0.35
CA ARG A 357 7.69 -29.17 0.48
C ARG A 357 8.22 -28.72 -0.89
N ALA A 358 8.42 -27.43 -1.04
CA ALA A 358 9.05 -26.91 -2.24
C ALA A 358 10.56 -27.21 -2.24
N ASP A 359 11.02 -27.73 -3.36
CA ASP A 359 12.42 -27.84 -3.74
C ASP A 359 12.81 -26.65 -4.62
N LEU A 360 14.12 -26.43 -4.81
CA LEU A 360 14.63 -25.40 -5.71
C LEU A 360 15.33 -26.01 -6.93
N LEU A 361 14.83 -25.73 -8.12
CA LEU A 361 15.50 -26.10 -9.38
C LEU A 361 16.24 -24.88 -9.94
N VAL A 362 17.52 -25.07 -10.26
CA VAL A 362 18.42 -24.02 -10.75
C VAL A 362 18.95 -24.38 -12.13
N ARG A 363 18.94 -23.40 -13.04
CA ARG A 363 19.67 -23.49 -14.32
C ARG A 363 20.89 -22.56 -14.29
N TRP A 364 22.05 -23.12 -14.61
CA TRP A 364 23.35 -22.49 -14.50
C TRP A 364 23.88 -21.97 -15.83
N SER A 365 24.71 -20.93 -15.79
CA SER A 365 25.20 -20.26 -17.01
C SER A 365 25.99 -21.15 -17.97
N ASP A 366 26.61 -22.22 -17.48
CA ASP A 366 27.37 -23.19 -18.28
C ASP A 366 26.49 -24.28 -18.91
N GLY A 367 25.19 -24.28 -18.62
CA GLY A 367 24.24 -25.28 -19.13
C GLY A 367 24.06 -26.49 -18.21
N GLU A 368 24.59 -26.47 -16.99
CA GLU A 368 24.15 -27.39 -15.94
C GLU A 368 22.75 -27.02 -15.44
N ALA A 369 22.01 -28.01 -14.95
CA ALA A 369 20.80 -27.82 -14.18
C ALA A 369 20.85 -28.71 -12.93
N THR A 370 20.47 -28.16 -11.78
CA THR A 370 20.48 -28.86 -10.49
C THR A 370 19.16 -28.70 -9.74
N LEU A 371 18.88 -29.66 -8.87
CA LEU A 371 17.75 -29.68 -7.94
C LEU A 371 18.28 -29.67 -6.50
N TYR A 372 17.60 -28.95 -5.62
CA TYR A 372 17.85 -28.87 -4.19
C TYR A 372 16.60 -29.31 -3.40
N PRO A 373 16.50 -30.61 -3.01
CA PRO A 373 15.30 -31.24 -2.43
C PRO A 373 14.89 -30.90 -0.99
N ALA A 374 15.62 -30.04 -0.29
CA ALA A 374 15.45 -29.86 1.16
C ALA A 374 15.78 -28.42 1.56
N VAL A 375 15.27 -27.48 0.77
CA VAL A 375 15.43 -26.05 1.04
C VAL A 375 14.56 -25.68 2.24
N GLY A 376 15.16 -25.05 3.25
CA GLY A 376 14.43 -24.68 4.44
C GLY A 376 15.35 -24.12 5.52
N ALA A 377 14.94 -24.20 6.79
CA ALA A 377 15.70 -23.61 7.91
C ALA A 377 17.15 -24.13 8.03
N ALA A 378 17.44 -25.34 7.53
CA ALA A 378 18.77 -25.94 7.55
C ALA A 378 19.68 -25.53 6.36
N GLY A 379 19.19 -24.70 5.43
CA GLY A 379 19.92 -24.28 4.23
C GLY A 379 19.29 -24.84 2.95
N LEU A 380 20.12 -25.08 1.92
CA LEU A 380 19.66 -25.54 0.59
C LEU A 380 19.57 -27.06 0.46
N GLY A 381 20.04 -27.81 1.44
CA GLY A 381 20.13 -29.27 1.32
C GLY A 381 21.21 -29.73 0.33
N ARG A 382 21.10 -31.00 -0.09
CA ARG A 382 22.07 -31.63 -1.01
C ARG A 382 21.73 -31.28 -2.45
N GLU A 383 22.75 -30.89 -3.21
CA GLU A 383 22.64 -30.69 -4.65
C GLU A 383 22.50 -32.03 -5.40
N VAL A 384 21.54 -32.07 -6.31
CA VAL A 384 21.31 -33.18 -7.24
C VAL A 384 21.44 -32.66 -8.67
N ARG A 385 22.38 -33.21 -9.43
CA ARG A 385 22.56 -32.83 -10.83
C ARG A 385 21.46 -33.44 -11.70
N MET A 386 20.76 -32.59 -12.44
CA MET A 386 19.66 -32.94 -13.35
C MET A 386 20.13 -32.98 -14.81
N ALA A 387 21.01 -32.06 -15.20
CA ALA A 387 21.70 -32.06 -16.49
C ALA A 387 23.16 -31.64 -16.30
N PRO A 388 24.12 -32.21 -17.07
CA PRO A 388 25.53 -31.84 -16.94
C PRO A 388 25.84 -30.46 -17.53
N PRO A 389 26.99 -29.86 -17.17
CA PRO A 389 27.53 -28.70 -17.85
C PRO A 389 27.63 -28.89 -19.37
N ARG A 390 27.53 -27.79 -20.13
CA ARG A 390 27.58 -27.78 -21.62
C ARG A 390 26.50 -28.65 -22.28
N SER A 391 25.41 -28.94 -21.57
CA SER A 391 24.25 -29.63 -22.14
C SER A 391 23.36 -28.68 -22.95
N ALA A 392 22.31 -29.22 -23.56
CA ALA A 392 21.28 -28.44 -24.25
C ALA A 392 20.64 -27.35 -23.37
N TRP A 393 20.69 -27.48 -22.04
CA TRP A 393 20.18 -26.49 -21.07
C TRP A 393 20.92 -25.15 -21.12
N GLN A 394 22.07 -25.06 -21.80
CA GLN A 394 22.69 -23.77 -22.10
C GLN A 394 21.76 -22.86 -22.92
N ASN A 395 20.86 -23.47 -23.71
CA ASN A 395 19.86 -22.79 -24.53
C ASN A 395 18.52 -22.56 -23.81
N ALA A 396 18.36 -23.01 -22.56
CA ALA A 396 17.17 -22.70 -21.76
C ALA A 396 17.28 -21.25 -21.25
N VAL A 397 16.28 -20.43 -21.58
CA VAL A 397 16.24 -19.00 -21.21
C VAL A 397 15.41 -18.80 -19.96
N GLN A 398 14.29 -19.49 -19.84
CA GLN A 398 13.36 -19.38 -18.71
C GLN A 398 12.83 -20.74 -18.31
N ILE A 399 12.65 -20.92 -17.01
CA ILE A 399 12.03 -22.10 -16.41
C ILE A 399 10.96 -21.62 -15.43
N THR A 400 9.87 -22.36 -15.33
CA THR A 400 8.90 -22.15 -14.25
C THR A 400 8.16 -23.44 -13.95
N SER A 401 7.83 -23.62 -12.69
CA SER A 401 7.10 -24.79 -12.21
C SER A 401 5.59 -24.57 -12.25
N GLY A 402 4.83 -25.66 -12.24
CA GLY A 402 3.38 -25.62 -12.14
C GLY A 402 2.79 -27.01 -12.06
N GLN A 403 1.47 -27.08 -11.88
CA GLN A 403 0.70 -28.33 -11.84
C GLN A 403 0.04 -28.57 -13.22
N PHE A 404 0.85 -28.74 -14.27
CA PHE A 404 0.39 -28.76 -15.66
C PHE A 404 -0.16 -30.12 -16.13
N ASP A 405 0.06 -31.19 -15.36
CA ASP A 405 -0.44 -32.54 -15.66
C ASP A 405 -1.54 -33.03 -14.71
N GLY A 406 -1.98 -32.18 -13.76
CA GLY A 406 -3.03 -32.51 -12.80
C GLY A 406 -2.56 -33.33 -11.60
N GLY A 407 -1.25 -33.56 -11.43
CA GLY A 407 -0.63 -34.11 -10.22
C GLY A 407 -0.87 -33.25 -8.96
N LYS A 408 -0.28 -33.58 -7.81
CA LYS A 408 -0.36 -32.72 -6.61
C LYS A 408 0.87 -31.82 -6.53
N GLY A 409 0.66 -30.53 -6.22
CA GLY A 409 1.75 -29.56 -6.10
C GLY A 409 2.32 -29.12 -7.44
N ALA A 410 3.25 -28.16 -7.40
CA ALA A 410 3.97 -27.69 -8.58
C ALA A 410 5.13 -28.65 -8.91
N SER A 411 4.82 -29.79 -9.52
CA SER A 411 5.78 -30.87 -9.82
C SER A 411 6.25 -30.91 -11.29
N ASP A 412 5.66 -30.08 -12.16
CA ASP A 412 6.01 -30.02 -13.57
C ASP A 412 6.87 -28.80 -13.88
N LEU A 413 7.58 -28.83 -15.00
CA LEU A 413 8.48 -27.76 -15.42
C LEU A 413 8.19 -27.32 -16.86
N LEU A 414 7.86 -26.05 -17.03
CA LEU A 414 7.78 -25.41 -18.34
C LEU A 414 9.11 -24.73 -18.64
N VAL A 415 9.72 -25.08 -19.78
CA VAL A 415 10.97 -24.52 -20.26
C VAL A 415 10.76 -23.77 -21.56
N ARG A 416 11.24 -22.52 -21.59
CA ARG A 416 11.36 -21.73 -22.81
C ARG A 416 12.81 -21.72 -23.28
N TRP A 417 13.00 -22.13 -24.53
CA TRP A 417 14.31 -22.20 -25.17
C TRP A 417 14.63 -20.91 -25.94
N SER A 418 15.90 -20.72 -26.28
CA SER A 418 16.42 -19.53 -26.97
C SER A 418 15.84 -19.31 -28.37
N ASP A 419 15.38 -20.36 -29.04
CA ASP A 419 14.65 -20.33 -30.31
C ASP A 419 13.14 -20.05 -30.13
N GLY A 420 12.68 -19.82 -28.90
CA GLY A 420 11.28 -19.56 -28.56
C GLY A 420 10.42 -20.82 -28.45
N ARG A 421 11.00 -22.01 -28.61
CA ARG A 421 10.29 -23.28 -28.37
C ARG A 421 9.83 -23.35 -26.90
N LEU A 422 8.66 -23.94 -26.66
CA LEU A 422 8.19 -24.29 -25.32
C LEU A 422 8.16 -25.81 -25.14
N THR A 423 8.71 -26.29 -24.04
CA THR A 423 8.68 -27.71 -23.66
C THR A 423 8.17 -27.84 -22.24
N LEU A 424 7.15 -28.68 -22.07
CA LEU A 424 6.65 -29.12 -20.79
C LEU A 424 7.35 -30.43 -20.41
N TYR A 425 7.91 -30.47 -19.22
CA TYR A 425 8.43 -31.67 -18.57
C TYR A 425 7.48 -32.04 -17.44
N THR A 426 6.96 -33.26 -17.46
CA THR A 426 6.03 -33.76 -16.44
C THR A 426 6.71 -34.79 -15.56
N GLY A 427 6.26 -34.95 -14.31
CA GLY A 427 6.86 -35.93 -13.39
C GLY A 427 8.36 -35.69 -13.19
N VAL A 428 8.75 -34.41 -13.04
CA VAL A 428 10.11 -34.04 -12.69
C VAL A 428 10.39 -34.58 -11.30
N GLY A 429 11.56 -35.20 -11.13
CA GLY A 429 11.95 -35.92 -9.93
C GLY A 429 13.43 -35.78 -9.63
N SER A 430 13.86 -36.25 -8.47
CA SER A 430 15.28 -36.22 -8.11
C SER A 430 16.15 -36.95 -9.15
N GLY A 431 16.97 -36.18 -9.88
CA GLY A 431 17.87 -36.68 -10.92
C GLY A 431 17.23 -36.92 -12.30
N THR A 432 15.96 -36.54 -12.52
CA THR A 432 15.28 -36.73 -13.82
C THR A 432 14.27 -35.63 -14.13
N PHE A 433 14.20 -35.19 -15.38
CA PHE A 433 13.15 -34.26 -15.83
C PHE A 433 11.86 -34.97 -16.26
N GLY A 434 11.81 -36.30 -16.23
CA GLY A 434 10.66 -37.04 -16.71
C GLY A 434 10.38 -36.85 -18.21
N PRO A 435 9.17 -37.21 -18.69
CA PRO A 435 8.78 -37.08 -20.08
C PRO A 435 8.75 -35.63 -20.56
N ALA A 436 9.29 -35.39 -21.76
CA ALA A 436 9.27 -34.08 -22.41
C ALA A 436 8.17 -34.01 -23.49
N ARG A 437 7.39 -32.93 -23.48
CA ARG A 437 6.37 -32.60 -24.49
C ARG A 437 6.60 -31.21 -25.04
N GLN A 438 6.81 -31.11 -26.34
CA GLN A 438 6.89 -29.81 -27.00
C GLN A 438 5.49 -29.20 -27.14
N LEU A 439 5.25 -28.07 -26.46
CA LEU A 439 3.97 -27.34 -26.53
C LEU A 439 3.94 -26.36 -27.71
N LEU A 440 5.09 -25.77 -28.03
CA LEU A 440 5.28 -24.89 -29.18
C LEU A 440 6.60 -25.22 -29.86
N LYS A 441 6.61 -25.26 -31.20
CA LYS A 441 7.84 -25.29 -32.01
C LYS A 441 8.62 -23.97 -31.86
N ALA A 442 9.83 -23.90 -32.42
CA ALA A 442 10.60 -22.66 -32.52
C ALA A 442 9.70 -21.51 -33.04
N ASN A 443 9.77 -20.36 -32.38
CA ASN A 443 8.80 -19.29 -32.56
C ASN A 443 9.41 -17.92 -32.24
N GLY A 444 9.52 -17.06 -33.25
CA GLY A 444 10.12 -15.73 -33.14
C GLY A 444 9.35 -14.70 -32.30
N THR A 445 8.07 -14.96 -31.99
CA THR A 445 7.36 -14.16 -30.99
C THR A 445 7.79 -14.57 -29.59
N TRP A 446 7.88 -15.88 -29.35
CA TRP A 446 8.30 -16.40 -28.05
C TRP A 446 9.77 -16.13 -27.76
N THR A 447 10.65 -15.88 -28.73
CA THR A 447 12.02 -15.36 -28.46
C THR A 447 12.02 -13.98 -27.78
N LYS A 448 10.88 -13.29 -27.74
CA LYS A 448 10.73 -11.98 -27.09
C LYS A 448 10.13 -12.03 -25.70
N ALA A 449 9.59 -13.15 -25.22
CA ALA A 449 9.07 -13.24 -23.85
C ALA A 449 10.15 -12.84 -22.85
N ALA A 450 9.85 -11.89 -21.96
CA ALA A 450 10.85 -11.29 -21.08
C ALA A 450 10.83 -11.91 -19.69
N LEU A 451 9.66 -12.21 -19.11
CA LEU A 451 9.50 -12.92 -17.84
C LEU A 451 8.39 -13.98 -17.96
N LEU A 452 8.58 -15.13 -17.31
CA LEU A 452 7.62 -16.23 -17.20
C LEU A 452 7.43 -16.56 -15.72
N SER A 453 6.19 -16.87 -15.32
CA SER A 453 5.87 -17.34 -13.97
C SER A 453 4.66 -18.27 -13.98
N GLY A 454 4.82 -19.49 -13.48
CA GLY A 454 3.79 -20.53 -13.43
C GLY A 454 3.00 -20.49 -12.13
N GLY A 455 1.69 -20.68 -12.23
CA GLY A 455 0.75 -20.54 -11.12
C GLY A 455 -0.65 -21.02 -11.46
N SER A 456 -1.60 -20.78 -10.56
CA SER A 456 -3.00 -21.21 -10.71
C SER A 456 -3.92 -20.01 -10.97
N LEU A 457 -3.87 -19.45 -12.19
CA LEU A 457 -4.58 -18.21 -12.57
C LEU A 457 -6.10 -18.40 -12.78
N GLY A 458 -6.79 -19.02 -11.82
CA GLY A 458 -8.19 -19.46 -11.88
C GLY A 458 -8.34 -20.94 -11.48
N ALA A 459 -9.30 -21.65 -12.08
CA ALA A 459 -9.59 -23.05 -11.77
C ALA A 459 -8.60 -24.08 -12.37
N SER A 460 -7.60 -23.61 -13.12
CA SER A 460 -6.66 -24.47 -13.85
C SER A 460 -5.25 -23.91 -13.79
N ALA A 461 -4.26 -24.80 -13.75
CA ALA A 461 -2.86 -24.42 -13.87
C ALA A 461 -2.58 -23.62 -15.14
N GLY A 462 -1.63 -22.70 -15.04
CA GLY A 462 -1.30 -21.76 -16.08
C GLY A 462 0.02 -21.05 -15.81
N PHE A 463 0.31 -20.04 -16.62
CA PHE A 463 1.48 -19.19 -16.41
C PHE A 463 1.25 -17.81 -17.00
N LEU A 464 1.97 -16.84 -16.44
CA LEU A 464 2.05 -15.46 -16.89
C LEU A 464 3.26 -15.28 -17.81
N VAL A 465 3.10 -14.39 -18.79
CA VAL A 465 4.18 -13.93 -19.67
C VAL A 465 4.16 -12.41 -19.71
N ARG A 466 5.27 -11.79 -19.29
CA ARG A 466 5.54 -10.38 -19.52
C ARG A 466 6.32 -10.21 -20.82
N TRP A 467 5.82 -9.38 -21.71
CA TRP A 467 6.41 -9.08 -23.02
C TRP A 467 7.26 -7.81 -22.99
N PRO A 468 8.14 -7.55 -23.98
CA PRO A 468 9.08 -6.43 -23.94
C PRO A 468 8.43 -5.05 -23.91
N ASP A 469 7.21 -4.91 -24.42
CA ASP A 469 6.39 -3.69 -24.38
C ASP A 469 5.67 -3.51 -23.02
N GLY A 470 5.92 -4.40 -22.05
CA GLY A 470 5.30 -4.39 -20.74
C GLY A 470 3.91 -5.02 -20.69
N ALA A 471 3.40 -5.53 -21.82
CA ALA A 471 2.15 -6.28 -21.80
C ALA A 471 2.29 -7.54 -20.94
N LEU A 472 1.22 -7.89 -20.23
CA LEU A 472 1.12 -9.11 -19.44
C LEU A 472 -0.01 -9.97 -20.00
N ASP A 473 0.33 -11.19 -20.42
CA ASP A 473 -0.64 -12.21 -20.82
C ASP A 473 -0.64 -13.36 -19.82
N ALA A 474 -1.80 -13.94 -19.58
CA ALA A 474 -1.98 -15.20 -18.89
C ALA A 474 -2.29 -16.32 -19.89
N TYR A 475 -1.77 -17.51 -19.63
CA TYR A 475 -2.10 -18.74 -20.32
C TYR A 475 -2.72 -19.69 -19.30
N SER A 476 -4.00 -20.00 -19.46
CA SER A 476 -4.77 -20.86 -18.54
C SER A 476 -5.06 -22.22 -19.18
N GLY A 477 -5.08 -23.28 -18.37
CA GLY A 477 -5.29 -24.65 -18.85
C GLY A 477 -4.09 -25.20 -19.62
N THR A 478 -2.88 -24.80 -19.23
CA THR A 478 -1.65 -25.33 -19.81
C THR A 478 -1.52 -26.81 -19.48
N SER A 479 -1.25 -27.63 -20.49
CA SER A 479 -1.11 -29.09 -20.33
C SER A 479 -0.29 -29.69 -21.47
N ALA A 480 -0.14 -31.01 -21.50
CA ALA A 480 0.50 -31.71 -22.63
C ALA A 480 -0.17 -31.45 -23.99
N ALA A 481 -1.42 -30.96 -24.01
CA ALA A 481 -2.13 -30.59 -25.24
C ALA A 481 -1.64 -29.26 -25.85
N GLY A 482 -1.02 -28.38 -25.05
CA GLY A 482 -0.51 -27.09 -25.52
C GLY A 482 -0.43 -26.03 -24.42
N PRO A 483 -0.03 -24.80 -24.77
CA PRO A 483 0.10 -23.70 -23.80
C PRO A 483 -1.20 -23.31 -23.10
N GLY A 484 -2.36 -23.66 -23.64
CA GLY A 484 -3.66 -23.29 -23.10
C GLY A 484 -4.22 -22.00 -23.70
N THR A 485 -5.25 -21.46 -23.05
CA THR A 485 -5.99 -20.27 -23.51
C THR A 485 -5.27 -19.01 -23.09
N ARG A 486 -4.85 -18.21 -24.08
CA ARG A 486 -4.26 -16.89 -23.86
C ARG A 486 -5.32 -15.85 -23.52
N SER A 487 -5.09 -15.09 -22.45
CA SER A 487 -5.86 -13.92 -22.05
C SER A 487 -4.93 -12.73 -21.77
N ARG A 488 -5.37 -11.53 -22.13
CA ARG A 488 -4.63 -10.29 -21.89
C ARG A 488 -4.98 -9.79 -20.49
N VAL A 489 -3.99 -9.74 -19.60
CA VAL A 489 -4.13 -9.20 -18.23
C VAL A 489 -3.86 -7.69 -18.24
N LEU A 490 -2.80 -7.27 -18.94
CA LEU A 490 -2.43 -5.86 -19.08
C LEU A 490 -1.96 -5.55 -20.49
N GLY A 491 -2.48 -4.47 -21.08
CA GLY A 491 -2.01 -3.90 -22.34
C GLY A 491 -0.53 -3.51 -22.32
N PRO A 492 0.06 -3.09 -23.46
CA PRO A 492 1.39 -2.48 -23.45
C PRO A 492 1.47 -1.38 -22.38
N ASN A 493 2.51 -1.40 -21.56
CA ASN A 493 2.57 -0.59 -20.35
C ASN A 493 4.02 -0.24 -19.99
N GLY A 494 4.31 1.07 -19.95
CA GLY A 494 5.65 1.59 -19.68
C GLY A 494 6.21 1.15 -18.34
N THR A 495 5.42 1.21 -17.26
CA THR A 495 5.81 0.77 -15.92
C THR A 495 6.20 -0.70 -15.90
N TRP A 496 5.42 -1.56 -16.57
CA TRP A 496 5.72 -2.99 -16.67
C TRP A 496 6.92 -3.29 -17.55
N THR A 497 7.53 -2.31 -18.23
CA THR A 497 8.85 -2.47 -18.82
C THR A 497 10.00 -2.54 -17.83
N HIS A 498 9.74 -2.08 -16.62
CA HIS A 498 10.72 -2.06 -15.54
C HIS A 498 10.63 -3.27 -14.62
N ALA A 499 9.62 -4.15 -14.77
CA ALA A 499 9.56 -5.43 -14.07
C ALA A 499 10.79 -6.27 -14.42
N GLN A 500 11.63 -6.60 -13.43
CA GLN A 500 12.90 -7.31 -13.62
C GLN A 500 12.82 -8.78 -13.24
N VAL A 501 12.01 -9.12 -12.24
CA VAL A 501 11.82 -10.49 -11.76
C VAL A 501 10.36 -10.68 -11.39
N MET A 502 9.83 -11.87 -11.68
CA MET A 502 8.46 -12.27 -11.35
C MET A 502 8.45 -13.67 -10.77
N THR A 503 7.58 -13.91 -9.80
CA THR A 503 7.26 -15.25 -9.30
C THR A 503 5.81 -15.26 -8.81
N THR A 504 5.13 -16.41 -8.91
CA THR A 504 3.76 -16.63 -8.43
C THR A 504 3.77 -17.69 -7.36
N GLY A 505 2.97 -17.51 -6.32
CA GLY A 505 2.89 -18.42 -5.18
C GLY A 505 1.59 -18.24 -4.41
N ASP A 506 1.46 -19.01 -3.33
CA ASP A 506 0.29 -19.02 -2.44
C ASP A 506 0.57 -18.13 -1.22
N MET A 507 0.48 -16.82 -1.39
CA MET A 507 0.90 -15.84 -0.38
C MET A 507 -0.26 -15.37 0.50
N THR A 508 -1.50 -15.63 0.09
CA THR A 508 -2.71 -15.13 0.74
C THR A 508 -3.65 -16.25 1.21
N ALA A 509 -4.78 -15.86 1.80
CA ALA A 509 -5.62 -16.77 2.58
C ALA A 509 -6.51 -17.69 1.73
N ASP A 510 -6.53 -17.50 0.40
CA ASP A 510 -7.35 -18.31 -0.50
C ASP A 510 -6.70 -19.67 -0.86
N HIS A 511 -5.42 -19.83 -0.48
CA HIS A 511 -4.61 -21.01 -0.68
C HIS A 511 -4.38 -21.37 -2.15
N ARG A 512 -4.19 -20.35 -3.00
CA ARG A 512 -3.95 -20.51 -4.43
C ARG A 512 -2.63 -19.90 -4.86
N ALA A 513 -1.94 -20.61 -5.75
CA ALA A 513 -0.69 -20.13 -6.34
C ALA A 513 -0.91 -19.05 -7.42
N ASP A 514 -1.70 -18.01 -7.14
CA ASP A 514 -2.07 -16.93 -8.07
C ASP A 514 -1.66 -15.54 -7.59
N ASP A 515 -0.95 -15.46 -6.47
CA ASP A 515 -0.36 -14.23 -6.00
C ASP A 515 0.95 -13.93 -6.71
N LEU A 516 1.00 -12.83 -7.46
CA LEU A 516 2.15 -12.44 -8.26
C LEU A 516 3.06 -11.47 -7.49
N ILE A 517 4.32 -11.83 -7.30
CA ILE A 517 5.36 -10.92 -6.81
C ILE A 517 6.16 -10.40 -8.00
N VAL A 518 6.34 -9.08 -8.05
CA VAL A 518 7.16 -8.37 -9.04
C VAL A 518 8.24 -7.58 -8.32
N ARG A 519 9.50 -7.74 -8.73
CA ARG A 519 10.60 -6.86 -8.34
C ARG A 519 10.90 -5.89 -9.47
N TRP A 520 10.85 -4.60 -9.18
CA TRP A 520 11.01 -3.51 -10.14
C TRP A 520 12.48 -3.07 -10.29
N SER A 521 12.78 -2.26 -11.30
CA SER A 521 14.16 -1.84 -11.59
C SER A 521 14.78 -0.95 -10.49
N ASP A 522 13.96 -0.22 -9.75
CA ASP A 522 14.37 0.62 -8.61
C ASP A 522 14.46 -0.16 -7.28
N GLY A 523 14.06 -1.43 -7.28
CA GLY A 523 14.05 -2.31 -6.12
C GLY A 523 12.77 -2.26 -5.32
N GLU A 524 11.76 -1.45 -5.70
CA GLU A 524 10.41 -1.69 -5.19
C GLU A 524 10.05 -3.16 -5.46
N THR A 525 9.34 -3.78 -4.52
CA THR A 525 8.83 -5.13 -4.67
C THR A 525 7.37 -5.15 -4.27
N THR A 526 6.54 -5.71 -5.14
CA THR A 526 5.08 -5.58 -5.05
C THR A 526 4.44 -6.95 -5.19
N LEU A 527 3.48 -7.21 -4.33
CA LEU A 527 2.57 -8.34 -4.40
C LEU A 527 1.27 -7.90 -5.08
N TYR A 528 0.82 -8.63 -6.08
CA TYR A 528 -0.52 -8.53 -6.67
C TYR A 528 -1.31 -9.75 -6.24
N ALA A 529 -2.06 -9.61 -5.15
CA ALA A 529 -2.80 -10.69 -4.51
C ALA A 529 -4.06 -11.08 -5.29
N ASP A 530 -4.31 -12.37 -5.48
CA ASP A 530 -5.43 -12.92 -6.25
C ASP A 530 -5.37 -12.55 -7.76
N THR A 531 -4.21 -12.68 -8.41
CA THR A 531 -4.08 -12.35 -9.84
C THR A 531 -4.79 -13.39 -10.72
N THR A 532 -5.72 -12.94 -11.56
CA THR A 532 -6.50 -13.82 -12.42
C THR A 532 -5.96 -13.86 -13.85
N ALA A 533 -6.51 -14.76 -14.68
CA ALA A 533 -6.19 -14.79 -16.11
C ALA A 533 -6.55 -13.50 -16.87
N LYS A 534 -7.32 -12.57 -16.29
CA LYS A 534 -7.82 -11.36 -16.99
C LYS A 534 -7.51 -10.04 -16.29
N ALA A 535 -7.07 -10.07 -15.05
CA ALA A 535 -6.82 -8.86 -14.27
C ALA A 535 -5.73 -9.11 -13.22
N LEU A 536 -4.92 -8.07 -12.98
CA LEU A 536 -4.01 -8.03 -11.85
C LEU A 536 -4.79 -8.08 -10.53
N GLY A 537 -4.19 -8.71 -9.55
CA GLY A 537 -4.66 -8.76 -8.19
C GLY A 537 -4.58 -7.42 -7.45
N THR A 538 -4.94 -7.45 -6.17
CA THR A 538 -4.81 -6.30 -5.25
C THR A 538 -3.33 -5.99 -5.02
N GLU A 539 -2.93 -4.76 -5.35
CA GLU A 539 -1.55 -4.30 -5.21
C GLU A 539 -1.18 -4.04 -3.73
N ASN A 540 -0.10 -4.68 -3.27
CA ASN A 540 0.46 -4.54 -1.94
C ASN A 540 1.98 -4.35 -2.04
N THR A 541 2.49 -3.19 -1.65
CA THR A 541 3.94 -2.93 -1.65
C THR A 541 4.62 -3.70 -0.53
N LEU A 542 5.47 -4.66 -0.89
CA LEU A 542 6.28 -5.46 0.03
C LEU A 542 7.59 -4.75 0.42
N VAL A 543 8.15 -3.99 -0.51
CA VAL A 543 9.36 -3.18 -0.35
C VAL A 543 9.14 -1.89 -1.10
N ARG A 544 9.31 -0.74 -0.44
CA ARG A 544 9.22 0.56 -1.11
C ARG A 544 10.54 0.88 -1.81
N SER A 545 10.45 1.54 -2.96
CA SER A 545 11.56 2.27 -3.54
C SER A 545 12.12 3.22 -2.46
N GLY A 546 13.36 2.97 -2.03
CA GLY A 546 14.01 3.86 -1.07
C GLY A 546 14.39 5.14 -1.79
N GLY A 547 13.87 6.28 -1.32
CA GLY A 547 14.25 7.61 -1.79
C GLY A 547 15.71 7.97 -1.54
#